data_AF-X1SM21-F1
#
_entry.id   AF-X1SM21-F1
#
_cell.length_a   1.000
_cell.length_b   1.000
_cell.length_c   1.000
_cell.angle_alpha   90.00
_cell.angle_beta   90.00
_cell.angle_gamma   90.00
#
_symmetry.space_group_name_H-M   'P 1'
#
loop_
_entity.id
_entity.type
_entity.pdbx_description
1 polymer ?
#
loop_
_entity_poly.entity_id
_entity_poly.type
_entity_poly.pdbx_seq_one_letter_code
_entity_poly.pdbx_strand_id
1 'polypeptide(L)'
;VGGEGRDLLVGGGNNDVFRFDGLSDSYRTATENHTDRLIDYTAGEDTIDLSALGFTRLGDGYGGTLDVVVNEAKNLTYLKSYEADASGARFELSLVGDHSGYRDLNIVFAEPSEGEVIQLIGVANDFWL
;
A
#
# COMPACT_ATOMS: atom_id res chain seq x y z
N VAL A 1 -12.87 -7.80 -1.56
CA VAL A 1 -12.86 -6.84 -0.43
C VAL A 1 -12.88 -7.66 0.85
N GLY A 2 -11.95 -7.42 1.78
CA GLY A 2 -11.90 -8.12 3.08
C GLY A 2 -12.99 -7.66 4.03
N GLY A 3 -13.18 -6.35 4.16
CA GLY A 3 -14.14 -5.77 5.09
C GLY A 3 -13.54 -5.61 6.49
N GLU A 4 -14.34 -5.34 7.51
CA GLU A 4 -13.84 -5.22 8.88
C GLU A 4 -13.41 -6.58 9.44
N GLY A 5 -12.18 -6.67 9.94
CA GLY A 5 -11.73 -7.89 10.62
C GLY A 5 -10.29 -8.24 10.29
N ARG A 6 -9.96 -9.52 10.48
CA ARG A 6 -8.67 -10.08 10.05
C ARG A 6 -8.95 -11.15 9.02
N ASP A 7 -8.81 -10.81 7.76
CA ASP A 7 -9.22 -11.66 6.66
C ASP A 7 -8.03 -12.30 5.95
N LEU A 8 -8.30 -13.48 5.37
CA LEU A 8 -7.40 -14.14 4.43
C LEU A 8 -7.99 -13.92 3.04
N LEU A 9 -7.33 -13.07 2.25
CA LEU A 9 -7.76 -12.69 0.91
C LEU A 9 -7.05 -13.57 -0.12
N VAL A 10 -7.85 -14.16 -0.99
CA VAL A 10 -7.40 -15.01 -2.10
C VAL A 10 -8.07 -14.46 -3.36
N GLY A 11 -7.29 -14.04 -4.34
CA GLY A 11 -7.78 -13.51 -5.61
C GLY A 11 -8.22 -14.65 -6.55
N GLY A 12 -7.43 -15.72 -6.59
CA GLY A 12 -7.57 -16.80 -7.56
C GLY A 12 -6.52 -16.68 -8.65
N GLY A 13 -6.91 -16.90 -9.91
CA GLY A 13 -6.05 -16.61 -11.06
C GLY A 13 -6.58 -15.42 -11.84
N ASN A 14 -5.73 -14.82 -12.68
CA ASN A 14 -5.93 -13.55 -13.41
C ASN A 14 -5.56 -12.31 -12.57
N ASN A 15 -5.79 -11.13 -13.13
CA ASN A 15 -5.49 -9.84 -12.51
C ASN A 15 -6.60 -9.46 -11.51
N ASP A 16 -6.38 -9.69 -10.21
CA ASP A 16 -7.34 -9.35 -9.17
C ASP A 16 -7.09 -7.96 -8.58
N VAL A 17 -8.15 -7.31 -8.06
CA VAL A 17 -8.05 -6.01 -7.40
C VAL A 17 -8.45 -6.13 -5.93
N PHE A 18 -7.48 -6.00 -5.04
CA PHE A 18 -7.66 -5.96 -3.59
C PHE A 18 -7.81 -4.52 -3.13
N ARG A 19 -9.06 -4.10 -2.97
CA ARG A 19 -9.42 -2.73 -2.57
C ARG A 19 -9.64 -2.61 -1.07
N PHE A 20 -9.08 -1.55 -0.48
CA PHE A 20 -9.23 -1.14 0.91
C PHE A 20 -9.78 0.29 0.94
N ASP A 21 -11.00 0.45 1.42
CA ASP A 21 -11.73 1.72 1.40
C ASP A 21 -11.59 2.50 2.71
N GLY A 22 -11.26 1.80 3.80
CA GLY A 22 -11.08 2.41 5.12
C GLY A 22 -9.96 1.77 5.93
N LEU A 23 -9.44 2.52 6.90
CA LEU A 23 -8.41 2.01 7.82
C LEU A 23 -8.90 0.79 8.60
N SER A 24 -10.21 0.72 8.89
CA SER A 24 -10.89 -0.41 9.53
C SER A 24 -10.75 -1.73 8.77
N ASP A 25 -10.45 -1.68 7.48
CA ASP A 25 -10.36 -2.87 6.62
C ASP A 25 -9.06 -3.64 6.83
N SER A 26 -7.97 -2.99 7.28
CA SER A 26 -6.72 -3.69 7.59
C SER A 26 -5.83 -2.84 8.50
N TYR A 27 -5.89 -3.09 9.80
CA TYR A 27 -5.16 -2.29 10.79
C TYR A 27 -4.65 -3.10 11.97
N ARG A 28 -3.78 -2.45 12.74
CA ARG A 28 -3.37 -2.94 14.05
C ARG A 28 -3.29 -1.78 15.04
N THR A 29 -3.54 -2.08 16.29
CA THR A 29 -3.32 -1.16 17.40
C THR A 29 -2.09 -1.60 18.21
N ALA A 30 -1.93 -1.10 19.43
CA ALA A 30 -0.94 -1.63 20.37
C ALA A 30 -1.35 -3.00 20.92
N THR A 31 -2.65 -3.29 20.97
CA THR A 31 -3.23 -4.46 21.65
C THR A 31 -3.98 -5.41 20.72
N GLU A 32 -4.40 -4.94 19.55
CA GLU A 32 -5.23 -5.67 18.60
C GLU A 32 -4.56 -5.78 17.23
N ASN A 33 -4.86 -6.86 16.52
CA ASN A 33 -4.33 -7.14 15.19
C ASN A 33 -5.47 -7.57 14.27
N HIS A 34 -5.85 -6.65 13.39
CA HIS A 34 -6.85 -6.76 12.33
C HIS A 34 -6.14 -6.63 10.96
N THR A 35 -4.92 -7.14 10.86
CA THR A 35 -4.10 -7.08 9.64
C THR A 35 -4.59 -8.16 8.67
N ASP A 36 -5.09 -7.75 7.51
CA ASP A 36 -5.44 -8.67 6.44
C ASP A 36 -4.21 -9.34 5.83
N ARG A 37 -4.47 -10.51 5.22
CA ARG A 37 -3.43 -11.29 4.56
C ARG A 37 -3.83 -11.71 3.16
N LEU A 38 -3.09 -11.25 2.17
CA LEU A 38 -3.17 -11.73 0.79
C LEU A 38 -2.31 -12.99 0.65
N ILE A 39 -2.93 -14.09 0.23
CA ILE A 39 -2.31 -15.42 0.19
C ILE A 39 -1.63 -15.69 -1.16
N ASP A 40 -2.15 -15.15 -2.25
CA ASP A 40 -1.77 -15.47 -3.63
C ASP A 40 -1.42 -14.24 -4.46
N TYR A 41 -1.08 -13.12 -3.81
CA TYR A 41 -0.70 -11.89 -4.51
C TYR A 41 0.44 -12.13 -5.50
N THR A 42 0.18 -11.81 -6.76
CA THR A 42 1.10 -11.95 -7.88
C THR A 42 1.46 -10.59 -8.43
N ALA A 43 2.70 -10.17 -8.16
CA ALA A 43 3.30 -8.95 -8.69
C ALA A 43 3.20 -8.90 -10.23
N GLY A 44 2.71 -7.77 -10.77
CA GLY A 44 2.50 -7.59 -12.21
C GLY A 44 1.12 -8.07 -12.73
N GLU A 45 0.38 -8.87 -11.96
CA GLU A 45 -0.97 -9.33 -12.32
C GLU A 45 -2.01 -8.68 -11.40
N ASP A 46 -1.86 -8.90 -10.10
CA ASP A 46 -2.77 -8.36 -9.08
C ASP A 46 -2.51 -6.89 -8.81
N THR A 47 -3.51 -6.20 -8.28
CA THR A 47 -3.45 -4.78 -7.91
C THR A 47 -3.99 -4.58 -6.51
N ILE A 48 -3.27 -3.80 -5.70
CA ILE A 48 -3.71 -3.36 -4.38
C ILE A 48 -4.18 -1.91 -4.50
N ASP A 49 -5.46 -1.67 -4.28
CA ASP A 49 -6.03 -0.32 -4.33
C ASP A 49 -6.15 0.27 -2.93
N LEU A 50 -5.29 1.24 -2.63
CA LEU A 50 -5.23 2.00 -1.37
C LEU A 50 -5.60 3.48 -1.59
N SER A 51 -6.16 3.82 -2.75
CA SER A 51 -6.44 5.21 -3.14
C SER A 51 -7.39 5.94 -2.19
N ALA A 52 -8.26 5.19 -1.52
CA ALA A 52 -9.19 5.73 -0.53
C ALA A 52 -8.55 6.04 0.84
N LEU A 53 -7.38 5.48 1.15
CA LEU A 53 -6.72 5.61 2.45
C LEU A 53 -5.83 6.85 2.57
N GLY A 54 -5.56 7.54 1.46
CA GLY A 54 -4.76 8.77 1.46
C GLY A 54 -3.23 8.56 1.43
N PHE A 55 -2.74 7.32 1.32
CA PHE A 55 -1.32 7.06 1.09
C PHE A 55 -0.93 7.49 -0.32
N THR A 56 0.23 8.13 -0.49
CA THR A 56 0.64 8.70 -1.78
C THR A 56 1.77 7.93 -2.47
N ARG A 57 2.56 7.16 -1.72
CA ARG A 57 3.70 6.37 -2.23
C ARG A 57 4.25 5.38 -1.20
N LEU A 58 5.13 4.50 -1.66
CA LEU A 58 6.04 3.74 -0.79
C LEU A 58 7.15 4.66 -0.23
N GLY A 59 7.62 4.38 0.98
CA GLY A 59 8.58 5.19 1.72
C GLY A 59 9.00 4.52 3.02
N ASP A 60 9.12 5.31 4.09
CA ASP A 60 9.55 4.85 5.42
C ASP A 60 8.38 4.60 6.38
N GLY A 61 7.14 4.67 5.88
CA GLY A 61 5.92 4.43 6.65
C GLY A 61 5.41 5.65 7.43
N TYR A 62 6.00 6.83 7.23
CA TYR A 62 5.58 8.11 7.81
C TYR A 62 5.22 9.13 6.73
N GLY A 63 4.52 10.21 7.12
CA GLY A 63 4.17 11.31 6.23
C GLY A 63 3.29 10.87 5.06
N GLY A 64 2.34 9.96 5.30
CA GLY A 64 1.47 9.41 4.25
C GLY A 64 2.16 8.43 3.29
N THR A 65 3.29 7.85 3.68
CA THR A 65 3.97 6.79 2.94
C THR A 65 3.78 5.41 3.59
N LEU A 66 4.07 4.35 2.82
CA LEU A 66 4.08 2.97 3.32
C LEU A 66 5.47 2.35 3.27
N ASP A 67 5.92 1.77 4.37
CA ASP A 67 7.14 0.98 4.47
C ASP A 67 6.89 -0.45 3.98
N VAL A 68 7.87 -1.03 3.28
CA VAL A 68 7.83 -2.43 2.81
C VAL A 68 8.83 -3.24 3.61
N VAL A 69 8.32 -4.11 4.49
CA VAL A 69 9.15 -4.90 5.40
C VAL A 69 9.00 -6.38 5.09
N VAL A 70 10.11 -7.04 4.77
CA VAL A 70 10.14 -8.50 4.60
C VAL A 70 10.46 -9.18 5.92
N ASN A 71 9.71 -10.25 6.20
CA ASN A 71 9.96 -11.19 7.27
C ASN A 71 10.30 -12.53 6.65
N GLU A 72 11.60 -12.76 6.45
CA GLU A 72 12.14 -13.98 5.84
C GLU A 72 11.72 -15.24 6.63
N ALA A 73 11.70 -15.16 7.96
CA ALA A 73 11.35 -16.30 8.82
C ALA A 73 9.90 -16.78 8.62
N LYS A 74 8.99 -15.88 8.24
CA LYS A 74 7.58 -16.19 7.96
C LYS A 74 7.26 -16.23 6.47
N ASN A 75 8.22 -15.90 5.61
CA ASN A 75 8.01 -15.66 4.18
C ASN A 75 6.82 -14.71 3.93
N LEU A 76 6.83 -13.58 4.63
CA LEU A 76 5.79 -12.55 4.52
C LEU A 76 6.43 -11.20 4.19
N THR A 77 5.78 -10.47 3.30
CA THR A 77 6.05 -9.05 3.08
C THR A 77 4.94 -8.23 3.72
N TYR A 78 5.27 -7.11 4.33
CA TYR A 78 4.30 -6.23 4.98
C TYR A 78 4.35 -4.84 4.35
N LEU A 79 3.17 -4.26 4.12
CA LEU A 79 3.00 -2.84 3.86
C LEU A 79 2.54 -2.17 5.15
N LYS A 80 3.27 -1.15 5.62
CA LYS A 80 3.03 -0.56 6.94
C LYS A 80 3.01 0.94 6.91
N SER A 81 2.01 1.51 7.57
CA SER A 81 2.12 2.86 8.12
C SER A 81 2.43 2.77 9.61
N TYR A 82 3.32 3.63 10.08
CA TYR A 82 3.62 3.77 11.49
C TYR A 82 2.81 4.90 12.15
N GLU A 83 2.08 5.68 11.35
CA GLU A 83 1.21 6.75 11.81
C GLU A 83 -0.13 6.16 12.25
N ALA A 84 -0.45 6.37 13.53
CA ALA A 84 -1.70 5.92 14.11
C ALA A 84 -2.74 7.04 14.10
N ASP A 85 -4.00 6.68 13.91
CA ASP A 85 -5.13 7.59 14.00
C ASP A 85 -5.47 7.94 15.47
N ALA A 86 -6.56 8.69 15.68
CA ALA A 86 -7.02 9.07 17.01
C ALA A 86 -7.37 7.88 17.93
N SER A 87 -7.63 6.71 17.37
CA SER A 87 -7.89 5.46 18.10
C SER A 87 -6.63 4.64 18.37
N GLY A 88 -5.48 5.04 17.81
CA GLY A 88 -4.23 4.27 17.87
C GLY A 88 -4.13 3.17 16.80
N ALA A 89 -5.06 3.14 15.84
CA ALA A 89 -5.05 2.23 14.72
C ALA A 89 -4.09 2.75 13.64
N ARG A 90 -3.26 1.85 13.09
CA ARG A 90 -2.38 2.13 11.95
C ARG A 90 -2.51 1.05 10.90
N PHE A 91 -2.36 1.43 9.64
CA PHE A 91 -2.53 0.52 8.52
C PHE A 91 -1.40 -0.51 8.50
N GLU A 92 -1.74 -1.78 8.37
CA GLU A 92 -0.80 -2.86 8.11
C GLU A 92 -1.49 -3.86 7.19
N LEU A 93 -0.82 -4.27 6.11
CA LEU A 93 -1.26 -5.34 5.21
C LEU A 93 -0.15 -6.37 5.08
N SER A 94 -0.49 -7.66 5.07
CA SER A 94 0.47 -8.74 4.88
C SER A 94 0.28 -9.48 3.55
N LEU A 95 1.37 -9.73 2.85
CA LEU A 95 1.43 -10.49 1.61
C LEU A 95 2.26 -11.75 1.85
N VAL A 96 1.76 -12.90 1.40
CA VAL A 96 2.55 -14.14 1.40
C VAL A 96 3.61 -14.08 0.30
N GLY A 97 4.84 -14.44 0.65
CA GLY A 97 6.00 -14.38 -0.23
C GLY A 97 6.93 -13.20 0.04
N ASP A 98 8.07 -13.24 -0.64
CA ASP A 98 9.03 -12.14 -0.70
C ASP A 98 8.68 -11.22 -1.87
N HIS A 99 8.20 -10.03 -1.52
CA HIS A 99 7.87 -8.93 -2.44
C HIS A 99 8.71 -7.69 -2.08
N SER A 100 9.95 -7.88 -1.62
CA SER A 100 10.90 -6.79 -1.31
C SER A 100 11.24 -5.91 -2.52
N GLY A 101 10.99 -6.41 -3.73
CA GLY A 101 11.09 -5.63 -4.96
C GLY A 101 10.01 -4.55 -5.02
N TYR A 102 10.28 -3.37 -4.46
CA TYR A 102 9.38 -2.20 -4.48
C TYR A 102 8.83 -1.85 -5.88
N ARG A 103 9.52 -2.26 -6.95
CA ARG A 103 9.14 -1.97 -8.35
C ARG A 103 8.11 -2.95 -8.92
N ASP A 104 7.92 -4.08 -8.26
CA ASP A 104 7.07 -5.17 -8.73
C ASP A 104 5.69 -5.13 -8.05
N LEU A 105 5.52 -4.24 -7.06
CA LEU A 105 4.25 -4.00 -6.40
C LEU A 105 3.34 -3.10 -7.25
N ASN A 106 2.19 -3.64 -7.64
CA ASN A 106 1.14 -2.91 -8.33
C ASN A 106 0.20 -2.30 -7.29
N ILE A 107 0.48 -1.07 -6.88
CA ILE A 107 -0.32 -0.35 -5.87
C ILE A 107 -0.91 0.91 -6.48
N VAL A 108 -2.21 1.10 -6.28
CA VAL A 108 -2.90 2.37 -6.58
C VAL A 108 -2.90 3.22 -5.32
N PHE A 109 -2.20 4.35 -5.39
CA PHE A 109 -2.13 5.34 -4.32
C PHE A 109 -3.18 6.44 -4.51
N ALA A 110 -3.44 7.19 -3.44
CA ALA A 110 -4.22 8.41 -3.52
C ALA A 110 -3.46 9.44 -4.38
N GLU A 111 -4.22 10.27 -5.10
CA GLU A 111 -3.62 11.39 -5.80
C GLU A 111 -2.94 12.33 -4.77
N PRO A 112 -1.68 12.73 -4.99
CA PRO A 112 -1.05 13.71 -4.12
C PRO A 112 -1.90 14.99 -4.16
N SER A 113 -2.25 15.52 -2.99
CA SER A 113 -2.96 16.80 -2.93
C SER A 113 -2.21 17.84 -3.76
N GLU A 114 -2.94 18.69 -4.51
CA GLU A 114 -2.41 19.64 -5.51
C GLU A 114 -1.24 20.55 -5.04
N GLY A 115 -0.90 20.55 -3.75
CA GLY A 115 0.25 21.25 -3.19
C GLY A 115 1.63 20.58 -3.37
N GLU A 116 1.70 19.32 -3.83
CA GLU A 116 2.98 18.58 -4.00
C GLU A 116 3.37 18.33 -5.47
N VAL A 117 2.54 18.75 -6.43
CA VAL A 117 2.87 18.69 -7.87
C VAL A 117 3.81 19.83 -8.25
N ILE A 118 5.12 19.60 -8.13
CA ILE A 118 6.07 20.33 -8.99
C ILE A 118 5.85 19.78 -10.40
N GLN A 119 5.02 20.47 -11.19
CA GLN A 119 5.01 20.25 -12.64
C GLN A 119 6.40 20.59 -13.17
N LEU A 120 7.19 19.58 -13.51
CA LEU A 120 8.34 19.76 -14.39
C LEU A 120 7.79 20.01 -15.80
N ILE A 121 7.32 21.24 -16.07
CA ILE A 121 7.08 21.70 -17.44
C ILE A 121 8.44 21.82 -18.09
N GLY A 122 8.92 20.72 -18.66
CA GLY A 122 10.02 20.74 -19.61
C GLY A 122 9.60 21.49 -20.86
N VAL A 123 9.78 22.81 -20.88
CA VAL A 123 9.85 23.57 -22.13
C VAL A 123 11.33 23.81 -22.41
N ALA A 124 11.94 22.89 -23.15
CA ALA A 124 13.15 23.21 -23.90
C ALA A 124 12.71 23.98 -25.16
N ASN A 125 12.52 25.29 -25.03
CA ASN A 125 12.52 26.17 -26.20
C ASN A 125 13.97 26.55 -26.48
N ASP A 126 14.71 25.62 -27.08
CA ASP A 126 16.01 25.92 -27.67
C ASP A 126 15.76 26.50 -29.07
N PHE A 127 15.62 27.83 -29.14
CA PHE A 127 15.68 28.58 -30.39
C PHE A 127 16.14 30.01 -30.09
N TRP A 128 17.45 30.25 -30.18
CA TRP A 128 17.99 31.57 -30.48
C TRP A 128 18.78 31.49 -31.78
N LEU A 129 18.40 32.38 -32.69
CA LEU A 129 19.00 32.65 -34.01
C LEU A 129 20.49 33.03 -33.90
#